data_AF-I0SE91-F1
#
_entry.id   AF-I0SE91-F1
#
_cell.length_a   1.000
_cell.length_b   1.000
_cell.length_c   1.000
_cell.angle_alpha   90.00
_cell.angle_beta   90.00
_cell.angle_gamma   90.00
#
_symmetry.space_group_name_H-M   'P 1'
#
loop_
_entity.id
_entity.type
_entity.pdbx_description
1 polymer ?
#
loop_
_entity_poly.entity_id
_entity_poly.type
_entity_poly.pdbx_seq_one_letter_code
_entity_poly.pdbx_strand_id
1 'polypeptide(L)' 'MILVKAKGFGINHSEIVTRKGLSPIVQFPRILGIECVGQVVETTRADLQPGQKNCFHHG' A
#
# COMPACT_ATOMS: atom_id res chain seq x y z
N MET A 1 -12.84 -5.68 -0.11
CA MET A 1 -11.44 -6.03 0.22
C MET A 1 -10.70 -6.45 -1.04
N ILE A 2 -9.38 -6.29 -1.05
CA ILE A 2 -8.51 -6.77 -2.14
C ILE A 2 -7.26 -7.41 -1.53
N LEU A 3 -6.76 -8.47 -2.17
CA LEU A 3 -5.45 -9.03 -1.92
C LEU A 3 -4.57 -8.73 -3.14
N VAL A 4 -3.43 -8.10 -2.90
CA VAL A 4 -2.52 -7.69 -3.97
C VAL A 4 -1.16 -8.34 -3.75
N LYS A 5 -0.63 -8.97 -4.81
CA LYS A 5 0.78 -9.35 -4.87
C LYS A 5 1.58 -8.13 -5.27
N ALA A 6 2.16 -7.43 -4.29
CA ALA A 6 3.01 -6.27 -4.53
C ALA A 6 4.22 -6.65 -5.41
N LYS A 7 4.55 -5.77 -6.36
CA LYS A 7 5.69 -5.89 -7.28
C LYS A 7 6.71 -4.78 -7.11
N GLY A 8 6.28 -3.65 -6.58
CA GLY A 8 7.11 -2.53 -6.15
C GLY A 8 6.28 -1.60 -5.27
N PHE A 9 6.95 -0.80 -4.44
CA PHE A 9 6.31 0.20 -3.60
C PHE A 9 7.10 1.51 -3.64
N GLY A 10 6.37 2.62 -3.52
CA GLY A 10 6.95 3.95 -3.45
C GLY A 10 7.49 4.25 -2.06
N ILE A 11 8.58 5.00 -2.00
CA ILE A 11 9.03 5.69 -0.79
C ILE A 11 8.88 7.18 -1.05
N ASN A 12 8.04 7.83 -0.25
CA ASN A 12 7.86 9.28 -0.31
C ASN A 12 8.26 9.93 1.03
N HIS A 13 8.16 11.25 1.10
CA HIS A 13 8.56 11.98 2.31
C HIS A 13 7.77 11.55 3.56
N SER A 14 6.47 11.24 3.43
CA SER A 14 5.64 10.83 4.56
C SER A 14 6.10 9.50 5.19
N GLU A 15 6.57 8.57 4.35
CA GLU A 15 7.17 7.30 4.78
C GLU A 15 8.43 7.56 5.61
N ILE A 16 9.31 8.45 5.13
CA ILE A 16 10.58 8.77 5.80
C ILE A 16 10.33 9.43 7.16
N VAL A 17 9.43 10.42 7.22
CA VAL A 17 9.05 11.12 8.46
C VAL A 17 8.47 10.13 9.47
N THR A 18 7.59 9.24 9.02
CA THR A 18 6.97 8.23 9.88
C THR A 18 8.02 7.25 10.40
N ARG A 19 8.90 6.72 9.55
CA ARG A 19 10.01 5.82 9.96
C ARG A 19 10.96 6.43 10.98
N LYS A 20 11.14 7.75 10.97
CA LYS A 20 11.93 8.48 11.98
C LYS A 20 11.20 8.65 13.33
N GLY A 21 9.96 8.19 13.45
CA GLY A 21 9.15 8.35 14.66
C GLY A 21 8.58 9.75 14.84
N LEU A 22 8.60 10.58 13.79
CA LEU A 22 8.13 11.97 13.84
C LEU A 22 6.64 12.12 13.54
N SER A 23 5.96 11.03 13.16
CA SER A 23 4.51 11.04 12.92
C SER A 23 3.76 10.90 14.25
N PRO A 24 2.93 11.90 14.63
CA PRO A 24 2.33 11.96 15.97
C PRO A 24 1.26 10.89 16.23
N ILE A 25 0.70 10.31 15.17
CA ILE A 25 -0.43 9.36 15.24
C ILE A 25 -0.02 7.91 14.98
N VAL A 26 1.22 7.65 14.59
CA VAL A 26 1.67 6.31 14.22
C VAL A 26 2.37 5.64 15.40
N GLN A 27 1.84 4.51 15.83
CA GLN A 27 2.47 3.63 16.82
C GLN A 27 3.17 2.46 16.12
N PHE A 28 4.35 2.09 16.63
CA PHE A 28 5.15 0.97 16.10
C PHE A 28 4.97 -0.31 16.93
N PRO A 29 5.06 -1.52 16.33
CA PRO A 29 5.38 -1.78 14.92
C PRO A 29 4.20 -1.54 13.97
N ARG A 30 4.48 -0.95 12.81
CA ARG A 30 3.49 -0.66 11.76
C ARG A 30 4.07 -1.01 10.40
N ILE A 31 3.28 -1.70 9.57
CA ILE A 31 3.59 -1.85 8.15
C ILE A 31 3.23 -0.53 7.47
N LEU A 32 4.25 0.11 6.93
CA LEU A 32 4.13 1.35 6.17
C LEU A 32 4.11 1.06 4.66
N GLY A 33 4.14 2.10 3.82
CA GLY A 33 3.96 1.99 2.38
C GLY A 33 2.52 2.25 1.95
N ILE A 34 2.27 3.48 1.49
CA ILE A 34 0.95 3.94 1.03
C ILE A 34 0.81 3.91 -0.49
N GLU A 35 1.86 3.56 -1.23
CA GLU A 35 1.87 3.54 -2.69
C GLU A 35 2.52 2.26 -3.18
N CYS A 36 1.85 1.47 -4.01
CA CYS A 36 2.44 0.28 -4.60
C CYS A 36 1.88 -0.02 -5.99
N VAL A 37 2.64 -0.81 -6.74
CA VAL A 37 2.16 -1.46 -7.97
C VAL A 37 2.13 -2.95 -7.74
N GLY A 38 1.13 -3.62 -8.31
CA GLY A 38 0.96 -5.04 -8.08
C GLY A 38 -0.08 -5.67 -8.96
N GLN A 39 -0.34 -6.93 -8.66
CA GLN A 39 -1.37 -7.73 -9.33
C GLN A 39 -2.43 -8.14 -8.31
N VAL A 40 -3.70 -7.97 -8.67
CA VAL A 40 -4.83 -8.45 -7.86
C VAL A 40 -4.77 -9.98 -7.83
N VAL A 41 -4.78 -10.55 -6.62
CA VAL A 41 -4.88 -12.00 -6.38
C VAL A 41 -6.33 -12.36 -6.11
N GLU A 42 -7.00 -11.58 -5.26
CA GLU A 42 -8.40 -11.76 -4.88
C GLU A 42 -9.04 -10.39 -4.63
N THR A 43 -10.34 -10.25 -4.89
CA THR A 43 -11.06 -9.00 -4.68
C THR A 43 -12.55 -9.25 -4.50
N THR A 44 -13.19 -8.44 -3.64
CA THR A 44 -14.66 -8.34 -3.56
C THR A 44 -15.20 -7.09 -4.26
N ARG A 45 -14.32 -6.30 -4.90
CA ARG A 45 -14.72 -5.09 -5.63
C ARG A 45 -15.15 -5.46 -7.04
N ALA A 46 -16.25 -4.86 -7.50
CA ALA A 46 -16.81 -5.10 -8.83
C ALA A 46 -15.98 -4.46 -9.97
N ASP A 47 -15.13 -3.48 -9.66
CA ASP A 47 -14.32 -2.74 -10.62
C ASP A 47 -12.91 -3.32 -10.83
N LEU A 48 -12.59 -4.44 -10.17
CA LEU A 48 -11.28 -5.11 -10.27
C LEU A 48 -11.45 -6.59 -10.54
N GLN A 49 -10.47 -7.16 -11.23
CA GLN A 49 -10.46 -8.60 -11.55
C GLN A 49 -9.16 -9.26 -11.06
N PRO A 50 -9.21 -10.52 -10.56
CA PRO A 50 -7.99 -11.30 -10.34
C PRO A 50 -7.12 -11.33 -11.59
N GLY A 51 -5.81 -11.11 -11.43
CA GLY A 51 -4.87 -11.00 -12.56
C GLY A 51 -4.59 -9.58 -13.04
N GLN A 52 -5.44 -8.61 -12.69
CA GLN A 52 -5.27 -7.23 -13.12
C GLN A 52 -4.02 -6.59 -12.50
N LYS A 53 -3.20 -5.96 -13.35
CA LYS A 53 -2.08 -5.11 -12.92
C LYS A 53 -2.57 -3.70 -12.70
N ASN A 54 -2.27 -3.12 -11.54
CA ASN A 54 -2.72 -1.77 -11.22
C ASN A 54 -1.74 -1.04 -10.30
N CYS A 55 -1.89 0.28 -10.24
CA CYS A 55 -1.32 1.13 -9.19
C CYS A 55 -2.33 1.20 -8.03
N PHE A 56 -1.85 1.09 -6.80
CA PHE A 56 -2.65 1.13 -5.59
C PHE A 56 -2.09 2.21 -4.66
N HIS A 57 -2.96 3.06 -4.15
CA HIS A 57 -2.62 4.08 -3.17
C HIS A 57 -3.58 3.99 -1.98
N HIS A 58 -3.05 4.18 -0.77
CA HIS A 58 -3.81 4.21 0.48
C HIS A 58 -3.60 5.56 1.15
N GLY A 59 -4.46 6.51 0.82
CA GLY A 59 -4.55 7.84 1.43
C GLY A 59 -5.93 8.06 2.01
#